data_AF-A0A2Z6UYJ1-F1
#
_entry.id   AF-A0A2Z6UYJ1-F1
#
_cell.length_a   1.000
_cell.length_b   1.000
_cell.length_c   1.000
_cell.angle_alpha   90.00
_cell.angle_beta   90.00
_cell.angle_gamma   90.00
#
_symmetry.space_group_name_H-M   'P 1'
#
loop_
_entity.id
_entity.type
_entity.pdbx_description
1 polymer ?
#
loop_
_entity_poly.entity_id
_entity_poly.type
_entity_poly.pdbx_seq_one_letter_code
_entity_poly.pdbx_strand_id
1 'polypeptide(L)' 'MSLATYGVLKCRALERKIDPQTDPSPHYQVLVSDGQKKHRIAINVKSQESPSDLLYLVNDSFQHPILNRPLA' A
#
# COMPACT_ATOMS: atom_id res chain seq x y z
N MET A 1 -5.31 18.40 -13.08
CA MET A 1 -4.01 18.78 -13.68
C MET A 1 -3.16 17.54 -13.81
N SER A 2 -2.58 17.25 -14.98
CA SER A 2 -1.43 16.34 -15.04
C SER A 2 -0.22 17.10 -14.52
N LEU A 3 0.43 16.59 -13.47
CA LEU A 3 1.69 17.16 -13.02
C LEU A 3 2.74 16.86 -14.11
N ALA A 4 3.33 17.90 -14.73
CA ALA A 4 4.14 17.78 -15.94
C ALA A 4 5.37 16.84 -15.81
N THR A 5 5.80 16.56 -14.59
CA THR A 5 6.96 15.73 -14.26
C THR A 5 6.58 14.37 -13.67
N TYR A 6 5.29 14.04 -13.62
CA TYR A 6 4.81 12.78 -13.06
C TYR A 6 4.31 11.86 -14.18
N GLY A 7 4.70 10.59 -14.10
CA GLY A 7 4.21 9.52 -14.95
C GLY A 7 3.45 8.46 -14.15
N VAL A 8 2.86 7.50 -14.86
CA VAL A 8 2.22 6.33 -14.26
C VAL A 8 3.12 5.11 -14.47
N LEU A 9 3.42 4.40 -13.39
CA LEU A 9 4.12 3.12 -13.44
C LEU A 9 3.10 1.97 -13.46
N LYS A 10 2.98 1.28 -14.59
CA LYS A 10 2.25 0.01 -14.67
C LYS A 10 3.20 -1.13 -14.33
N CYS A 11 2.91 -1.88 -13.27
CA CYS A 11 3.79 -2.95 -12.79
C CYS A 11 3.00 -4.05 -12.07
N ARG A 12 3.65 -5.18 -11.82
CA ARG A 12 3.16 -6.30 -11.01
C ARG A 12 3.89 -6.31 -9.66
N ALA A 13 3.14 -6.42 -8.57
CA ALA A 13 3.70 -6.65 -7.24
C ALA A 13 4.28 -8.06 -7.11
N LEU A 14 5.48 -8.16 -6.54
CA LEU A 14 6.21 -9.40 -6.37
C LEU A 14 6.36 -9.78 -4.90
N GLU A 15 6.80 -8.83 -4.07
CA GLU A 15 7.09 -9.06 -2.65
C GLU A 15 6.80 -7.80 -1.84
N ARG A 16 6.55 -7.99 -0.54
CA ARG A 16 6.46 -6.89 0.43
C ARG A 16 7.52 -7.05 1.53
N LYS A 17 7.96 -5.91 2.06
CA LYS A 17 8.78 -5.81 3.27
C LYS A 17 8.25 -4.63 4.09
N ILE A 18 8.35 -4.73 5.41
CA ILE A 18 8.06 -3.62 6.32
C ILE A 18 9.36 -3.31 7.05
N ASP A 19 9.74 -2.04 7.10
CA ASP A 19 10.88 -1.63 7.90
C ASP A 19 10.60 -1.87 9.40
N PRO A 20 11.64 -2.08 10.22
CA PRO A 20 11.46 -2.26 11.66
C PRO A 20 10.68 -1.11 12.28
N GLN A 21 9.77 -1.40 13.23
CA GLN A 21 9.02 -0.35 13.93
C GLN A 21 9.92 0.61 14.73
N THR A 22 11.13 0.16 15.08
CA THR A 22 12.16 0.97 15.73
C THR A 22 12.76 2.03 14.80
N ASP A 23 12.54 1.95 13.50
CA ASP A 23 12.94 3.00 12.57
C ASP A 23 12.10 4.28 12.84
N PRO A 24 12.73 5.47 12.92
CA PRO A 24 12.00 6.72 13.11
C PRO A 24 10.99 7.00 11.99
N SER A 25 11.31 6.62 10.75
CA SER A 25 10.50 6.80 9.55
C SER A 25 10.37 5.47 8.78
N PRO A 26 9.64 4.49 9.33
CA PRO A 26 9.50 3.19 8.71
C PRO A 26 8.67 3.30 7.44
N HIS A 27 8.98 2.46 6.45
CA HIS A 27 8.18 2.34 5.23
C HIS A 27 7.61 0.94 5.07
N TYR A 28 6.43 0.88 4.49
CA TYR A 28 5.94 -0.33 3.85
C TYR A 28 6.48 -0.35 2.43
N GLN A 29 7.29 -1.35 2.11
CA GLN A 29 7.99 -1.45 0.85
C GLN A 29 7.40 -2.55 -0.04
N VAL A 30 7.22 -2.25 -1.31
CA VAL A 30 6.76 -3.22 -2.33
C VAL A 30 7.79 -3.36 -3.42
N LEU A 31 8.26 -4.59 -3.66
CA LEU A 31 9.01 -4.91 -4.88
C LEU A 31 8.00 -5.08 -6.01
N VAL A 32 8.19 -4.32 -7.08
CA VAL A 32 7.37 -4.44 -8.29
C VAL A 32 8.26 -4.68 -9.51
N SER A 33 7.68 -5.23 -10.58
CA SER A 33 8.33 -5.27 -11.89
C SER A 33 7.39 -4.76 -12.98
N ASP A 34 7.93 -3.94 -13.88
CA ASP A 34 7.23 -3.46 -15.09
C ASP A 34 7.42 -4.41 -16.30
N GLY A 35 8.06 -5.57 -16.08
CA GLY A 35 8.41 -6.55 -17.12
C GLY A 35 9.81 -6.35 -17.70
N GLN A 36 10.46 -5.21 -17.46
CA GLN A 36 11.84 -4.94 -17.91
C GLN A 36 12.79 -4.76 -16.72
N LYS A 37 12.33 -4.06 -15.68
CA LYS A 37 13.10 -3.72 -14.49
C LYS A 37 12.32 -4.04 -13.23
N LYS A 38 13.04 -4.10 -12.12
CA LYS A 38 12.47 -4.15 -10.78
C LYS A 38 12.56 -2.77 -10.15
N HIS A 39 11.51 -2.36 -9.47
CA HIS A 39 11.44 -1.10 -8.72
C HIS A 39 11.06 -1.39 -7.27
N ARG A 40 11.53 -0.55 -6.34
CA ARG A 40 11.15 -0.62 -4.93
C ARG A 40 10.32 0.61 -4.59
N ILE A 41 9.03 0.42 -4.31
CA ILE A 41 8.13 1.50 -3.89
C ILE A 41 8.16 1.55 -2.36
N ALA A 42 8.50 2.70 -1.78
CA ALA A 42 8.41 2.96 -0.35
C ALA A 42 7.12 3.75 -0.07
N ILE A 43 6.31 3.26 0.87
CA ILE A 43 5.04 3.86 1.27
C ILE A 43 5.16 4.27 2.73
N ASN A 44 4.92 5.55 3.02
CA ASN A 44 4.93 6.09 4.37
C ASN A 44 3.80 5.43 5.18
N VAL A 45 4.12 4.97 6.39
CA VAL A 45 3.12 4.34 7.30
C VAL A 45 2.76 5.21 8.49
N LYS A 46 3.40 6.38 8.64
CA LYS A 46 3.10 7.38 9.66
C LYS A 46 2.63 8.66 8.97
N SER A 47 1.52 9.22 9.44
CA SER A 47 1.05 10.55 9.04
C SER A 47 1.74 11.62 9.87
N GLN A 48 2.04 12.77 9.25
CA GLN A 48 2.47 13.97 9.99
C GLN A 48 1.27 14.75 10.55
N GLU A 49 0.12 14.65 9.88
CA GLU A 49 -1.12 15.32 10.25
C GLU A 49 -2.04 14.38 11.03
N SER A 50 -2.83 14.96 11.93
CA SER A 50 -3.83 14.26 12.74
C SER A 50 -5.23 14.86 12.50
N PRO A 51 -6.29 14.04 12.46
CA PRO A 51 -6.28 12.58 12.61
C PRO A 51 -5.74 11.87 11.35
N SER A 52 -5.16 10.69 11.53
CA SER A 52 -4.73 9.87 10.39
C SER A 52 -5.94 9.25 9.69
N ASP A 53 -6.05 9.46 8.38
CA ASP A 53 -7.08 8.81 7.55
C ASP A 53 -6.62 7.45 7.03
N LEU A 54 -7.43 6.41 7.25
CA LEU A 54 -7.24 5.10 6.63
C LEU A 54 -8.11 4.98 5.38
N LEU A 55 -7.52 5.22 4.22
CA LEU A 55 -8.26 5.16 2.94
C LEU A 55 -8.52 3.72 2.47
N TYR A 56 -7.56 2.82 2.66
CA TYR A 56 -7.66 1.44 2.18
C TYR A 56 -7.04 0.46 3.19
N LEU A 57 -7.72 -0.66 3.39
CA LEU A 57 -7.24 -1.81 4.17
C LEU A 57 -7.36 -3.07 3.31
N VAL A 58 -6.24 -3.76 3.10
CA VAL A 58 -6.25 -5.10 2.52
C VAL A 58 -6.23 -6.09 3.67
N ASN A 59 -7.35 -6.79 3.87
CA ASN A 59 -7.49 -7.85 4.86
C ASN A 59 -7.83 -9.15 4.15
N ASP A 60 -6.83 -9.98 3.89
CA ASP A 60 -6.98 -11.26 3.17
C ASP A 60 -7.92 -12.23 3.92
N SER A 61 -7.99 -12.11 5.25
CA SER A 61 -8.86 -12.89 6.12
C SER A 61 -9.96 -12.01 6.72
N PHE A 62 -10.63 -11.21 5.88
CA PHE A 62 -11.70 -10.34 6.34
C PHE A 62 -12.83 -11.15 7.00
N GLN A 63 -12.97 -11.02 8.32
CA GLN A 63 -14.05 -11.62 9.10
C GLN A 63 -14.97 -10.51 9.59
N HIS A 64 -16.20 -10.49 9.10
CA HIS A 64 -17.19 -9.51 9.51
C HIS A 64 -18.60 -10.10 9.44
N PRO A 65 -19.50 -9.81 10.40
CA PRO A 65 -20.86 -10.34 10.39
C PRO A 65 -21.65 -10.08 9.11
N ILE A 66 -21.30 -9.04 8.34
CA ILE A 66 -21.91 -8.76 7.03
C ILE A 66 -21.74 -9.91 6.03
N LEU A 67 -20.67 -10.70 6.15
CA LEU A 67 -20.42 -11.86 5.30
C LEU A 67 -21.37 -13.01 5.60
N ASN A 68 -22.01 -13.01 6.78
CA ASN A 68 -22.99 -14.02 7.18
C ASN A 68 -24.42 -13.64 6.76
N ARG A 69 -24.62 -12.52 6.05
CA ARG A 69 -25.94 -12.07 5.62
C ARG A 69 -26.29 -12.72 4.28
N PRO A 70 -27.42 -13.45 4.17
CA PRO A 70 -27.85 -13.98 2.89
C PRO A 70 -28.20 -12.83 1.94
N LEU A 71 -27.80 -12.97 0.66
CA LEU A 71 -28.24 -12.07 -0.40
C LEU A 71 -29.74 -12.29 -0.61
N ALA A 72 -30.52 -11.21 -0.49
CA ALA A 72 -31.97 -11.20 -0.74
C ALA A 72 -32.28 -11.29 -2.24
#